data_AF-A0A848SS22-F1
#
_entry.id   AF-A0A848SS22-F1
#
_cell.length_a   1.000
_cell.length_b   1.000
_cell.length_c   1.000
_cell.angle_alpha   90.00
_cell.angle_beta   90.00
_cell.angle_gamma   90.00
#
_symmetry.space_group_name_H-M   'P 1'
#
loop_
_entity.id
_entity.type
_entity.pdbx_description
1 polymer ?
#
loop_
_entity_poly.entity_id
_entity_poly.type
_entity_poly.pdbx_seq_one_letter_code
_entity_poly.pdbx_strand_id
1 'polypeptide(L)'
;EAFPTARPRSKITGERIEKIEKGPNWEEILGGEFSKRSEDYNFEGIQKEIYGEYENTFMMYLPRLCEHCLNPACAASCPSGAIYKREEDGIVLIDQEKCRGWRMCVSGCPYKKIYYNWSSGKSEKCTFCYPRIEAGQPTVCSETCVGRIRYLGVMLYDADRIEEAASTEDEQDLYQAQLNIFLDPNDPEVIAQARKDGIPEAWLEAARNSPVYKMAMEWKVAFPLHPEYRTLPMVWYVPPLSPINAAAGAGKMAFKDDMPDVRSLRIPLRYLANLLTAGKEEPVALCLERMLAMRSYMRAKTIDGVIASDVAERVGLTPGQIDEMYHIMAIANYEDRFVIPTSHREEAEDAFDERGSCGFSFGNGCSGGSTETNLFGTPKRKKIQTPSEVMRS
;
A
#
# COMPACT_ATOMS: atom_id res chain seq x y z
N GLU A 1 16.57 -8.15 51.69
CA GLU A 1 15.41 -7.62 50.97
C GLU A 1 15.70 -7.65 49.48
N ALA A 2 14.71 -7.94 48.63
CA ALA A 2 14.87 -7.86 47.18
C ALA A 2 14.46 -6.47 46.67
N PHE A 3 15.18 -5.93 45.69
CA PHE A 3 14.81 -4.66 45.05
C PHE A 3 13.46 -4.78 44.33
N PRO A 4 12.57 -3.77 44.43
CA PRO A 4 11.30 -3.79 43.73
C PRO A 4 11.52 -3.78 42.21
N THR A 5 10.81 -4.65 41.50
CA THR A 5 10.84 -4.74 40.03
C THR A 5 9.43 -4.78 39.47
N ALA A 6 9.23 -4.17 38.31
CA ALA A 6 7.96 -4.20 37.60
C ALA A 6 7.84 -5.51 36.81
N ARG A 7 6.89 -6.37 37.22
CA ARG A 7 6.61 -7.65 36.55
C ARG A 7 5.46 -7.52 35.55
N PRO A 8 5.49 -8.24 34.42
CA PRO A 8 4.46 -8.12 33.40
C PRO A 8 3.10 -8.68 33.86
N ARG A 9 2.03 -8.09 33.33
CA ARG A 9 0.64 -8.54 33.51
C ARG A 9 -0.06 -8.66 32.17
N SER A 10 -0.90 -9.68 32.04
CA SER A 10 -1.72 -9.91 30.85
C SER A 10 -2.74 -8.80 30.69
N LYS A 11 -2.85 -8.25 29.49
CA LYS A 11 -3.93 -7.32 29.13
C LYS A 11 -5.26 -8.02 28.85
N ILE A 12 -5.27 -9.35 28.78
CA ILE A 12 -6.46 -10.17 28.56
C ILE A 12 -7.04 -10.67 29.89
N THR A 13 -6.22 -11.32 30.71
CA THR A 13 -6.69 -11.91 31.99
C THR A 13 -6.46 -10.99 33.19
N GLY A 14 -5.62 -9.96 33.05
CA GLY A 14 -5.16 -9.15 34.17
C GLY A 14 -4.12 -9.83 35.05
N GLU A 15 -3.91 -11.14 34.92
CA GLU A 15 -3.02 -11.93 35.77
C GLU A 15 -1.55 -11.63 35.53
N ARG A 16 -0.71 -12.02 36.49
CA ARG A 16 0.74 -11.90 36.38
C ARG A 16 1.26 -12.91 35.36
N ILE A 17 2.17 -12.44 34.50
CA ILE A 17 2.88 -13.30 33.56
C ILE A 17 4.26 -13.58 34.15
N GLU A 18 4.67 -14.86 34.17
CA GLU A 18 6.00 -15.24 34.64
C GLU A 18 7.10 -14.80 33.65
N LYS A 19 6.89 -15.02 32.35
CA LYS A 19 7.80 -14.62 31.28
C LYS A 19 7.02 -14.22 30.03
N ILE A 20 7.45 -13.16 29.35
CA ILE A 20 6.94 -12.81 28.02
C ILE A 20 7.62 -13.73 27.00
N GLU A 21 6.82 -14.44 26.21
CA GLU A 21 7.32 -15.45 25.26
C GLU A 21 7.12 -15.06 23.80
N LYS A 22 6.32 -14.02 23.52
CA LYS A 22 6.04 -13.56 22.16
C LYS A 22 5.66 -12.08 22.14
N GLY A 23 5.85 -11.45 20.99
CA GLY A 23 5.44 -10.07 20.71
C GLY A 23 5.13 -9.89 19.22
N PRO A 24 4.58 -8.73 18.82
CA PRO A 24 4.22 -8.47 17.43
C PRO A 24 5.43 -8.30 16.49
N ASN A 25 6.62 -8.05 17.05
CA ASN A 25 7.87 -7.85 16.33
C ASN A 25 8.97 -8.77 16.90
N TRP A 26 8.64 -10.02 17.23
CA TRP A 26 9.55 -10.91 17.97
C TRP A 26 10.79 -11.34 17.17
N GLU A 27 10.68 -11.35 15.84
CA GLU A 27 11.72 -11.79 14.90
C GLU A 27 12.58 -10.61 14.39
N GLU A 28 12.49 -9.45 15.05
CA GLU A 28 13.23 -8.24 14.68
C GLU A 28 14.74 -8.49 14.61
N ILE A 29 15.40 -7.93 13.58
CA ILE A 29 16.85 -8.05 13.34
C ILE A 29 17.32 -9.52 13.43
N LEU A 30 16.58 -10.42 12.78
CA LEU A 30 16.88 -11.86 12.72
C LEU A 30 16.86 -12.54 14.11
N GLY A 31 16.05 -12.03 15.04
CA GLY A 31 15.84 -12.63 16.35
C GLY A 31 15.35 -14.08 16.26
N GLY A 32 16.12 -15.00 16.85
CA GLY A 32 15.84 -16.44 16.83
C GLY A 32 16.71 -17.24 15.85
N GLU A 33 16.69 -18.56 16.04
CA GLU A 33 17.44 -19.50 15.21
C GLU A 33 17.03 -19.45 13.73
N PHE A 34 17.99 -19.61 12.82
CA PHE A 34 17.70 -19.63 11.38
C PHE A 34 16.75 -20.77 11.00
N SER A 35 16.84 -21.94 11.65
CA SER A 35 15.92 -23.07 11.42
C SER A 35 14.45 -22.64 11.49
N LYS A 36 14.10 -21.85 12.51
CA LYS A 36 12.73 -21.31 12.72
C LYS A 36 12.40 -20.21 11.71
N ARG A 37 13.32 -19.28 11.47
CA ARG A 37 13.11 -18.16 10.53
C ARG A 37 13.02 -18.62 9.06
N SER A 38 13.68 -19.74 8.73
CA SER A 38 13.68 -20.34 7.39
C SER A 38 12.37 -21.05 7.03
N GLU A 39 11.41 -21.11 7.97
CA GLU A 39 10.02 -21.53 7.72
C GLU A 39 9.20 -20.46 6.99
N ASP A 40 9.76 -19.25 6.77
CA ASP A 40 9.17 -18.23 5.92
C ASP A 40 8.86 -18.80 4.53
N TYR A 41 7.59 -18.68 4.14
CA TYR A 41 7.05 -19.12 2.86
C TYR A 41 7.87 -18.64 1.66
N ASN A 42 8.46 -17.45 1.74
CA ASN A 42 9.22 -16.87 0.63
C ASN A 42 10.54 -17.60 0.34
N PHE A 43 10.99 -18.55 1.18
CA PHE A 43 12.10 -19.46 0.87
C PHE A 43 11.73 -20.62 -0.06
N GLU A 44 10.47 -20.73 -0.50
CA GLU A 44 10.05 -21.77 -1.44
C GLU A 44 10.89 -21.76 -2.73
N GLY A 45 11.36 -22.93 -3.15
CA GLY A 45 12.22 -23.06 -4.33
C GLY A 45 13.67 -22.57 -4.14
N ILE A 46 14.09 -22.25 -2.92
CA ILE A 46 15.45 -21.78 -2.60
C ILE A 46 16.18 -22.81 -1.75
N GLN A 47 17.44 -23.11 -2.09
CA GLN A 47 18.35 -23.85 -1.21
C GLN A 47 18.72 -22.94 -0.03
N LYS A 48 17.98 -23.07 1.07
CA LYS A 48 18.01 -22.07 2.16
C LYS A 48 19.18 -22.27 3.14
N GLU A 49 19.78 -23.45 3.14
CA GLU A 49 20.85 -23.85 4.09
C GLU A 49 22.03 -22.87 4.06
N ILE A 50 22.41 -22.39 2.88
CA ILE A 50 23.53 -21.45 2.70
C ILE A 50 23.31 -20.12 3.43
N TYR A 51 22.05 -19.70 3.63
CA TYR A 51 21.72 -18.44 4.31
C TYR A 51 21.70 -18.57 5.84
N GLY A 52 21.93 -19.79 6.36
CA GLY A 52 22.25 -20.02 7.76
C GLY A 52 23.71 -19.71 8.10
N GLU A 53 24.58 -19.58 7.09
CA GLU A 53 25.98 -19.21 7.26
C GLU A 53 26.11 -17.70 7.54
N TYR A 54 27.08 -17.35 8.39
CA TYR A 54 27.30 -15.97 8.81
C TYR A 54 27.62 -15.05 7.62
N GLU A 55 28.44 -15.52 6.70
CA GLU A 55 28.93 -14.80 5.52
C GLU A 55 27.83 -14.48 4.51
N ASN A 56 26.78 -15.31 4.48
CA ASN A 56 25.65 -15.21 3.55
C ASN A 56 24.38 -14.66 4.20
N THR A 57 24.47 -14.21 5.46
CA THR A 57 23.33 -13.66 6.20
C THR A 57 22.76 -12.42 5.50
N PHE A 58 21.44 -12.42 5.30
CA PHE A 58 20.69 -11.25 4.81
C PHE A 58 19.48 -10.94 5.70
N MET A 59 19.02 -9.69 5.63
CA MET A 59 17.75 -9.25 6.20
C MET A 59 17.17 -8.11 5.37
N MET A 60 15.85 -7.95 5.43
CA MET A 60 15.14 -6.82 4.85
C MET A 60 13.96 -6.44 5.75
N TYR A 61 13.45 -5.22 5.56
CA TYR A 61 12.26 -4.75 6.26
C TYR A 61 11.05 -4.80 5.33
N LEU A 62 9.93 -5.30 5.83
CA LEU A 62 8.66 -5.35 5.10
C LEU A 62 7.55 -4.64 5.89
N PRO A 63 7.48 -3.30 5.88
CA PRO A 63 6.40 -2.57 6.52
C PRO A 63 5.10 -2.74 5.71
N ARG A 64 4.02 -3.20 6.35
CA ARG A 64 2.74 -3.47 5.68
C ARG A 64 1.55 -2.88 6.39
N LEU A 65 0.54 -2.48 5.61
CA LEU A 65 -0.79 -2.10 6.08
C LEU A 65 -1.84 -2.93 5.34
N CYS A 66 -3.13 -2.52 5.37
CA CYS A 66 -4.12 -3.15 4.50
C CYS A 66 -3.83 -2.78 3.05
N GLU A 67 -4.00 -3.73 2.14
CA GLU A 67 -3.74 -3.51 0.72
C GLU A 67 -4.86 -2.72 0.00
N HIS A 68 -6.00 -2.44 0.65
CA HIS A 68 -7.17 -1.76 0.09
C HIS A 68 -7.53 -2.24 -1.34
N CYS A 69 -7.50 -3.57 -1.51
CA CYS A 69 -7.49 -4.24 -2.80
C CYS A 69 -8.69 -3.89 -3.69
N LEU A 70 -8.55 -4.10 -5.01
CA LEU A 70 -9.65 -3.96 -5.97
C LEU A 70 -10.63 -5.13 -5.89
N ASN A 71 -10.13 -6.35 -5.64
CA ASN A 71 -10.92 -7.56 -5.36
C ASN A 71 -10.75 -8.02 -3.90
N PRO A 72 -11.32 -7.31 -2.92
CA PRO A 72 -11.05 -7.57 -1.51
C PRO A 72 -11.71 -8.87 -1.02
N ALA A 73 -10.91 -9.93 -0.84
CA ALA A 73 -11.36 -11.22 -0.28
C ALA A 73 -12.07 -11.08 1.08
N CYS A 74 -11.73 -10.07 1.87
CA CYS A 74 -12.42 -9.80 3.14
C CYS A 74 -13.87 -9.36 2.96
N ALA A 75 -14.19 -8.60 1.91
CA ALA A 75 -15.56 -8.21 1.60
C ALA A 75 -16.37 -9.42 1.13
N ALA A 76 -15.81 -10.20 0.21
CA ALA A 76 -16.41 -11.46 -0.27
C ALA A 76 -16.66 -12.47 0.87
N SER A 77 -15.80 -12.49 1.89
CA SER A 77 -15.91 -13.40 3.03
C SER A 77 -16.86 -12.93 4.14
N CYS A 78 -17.42 -11.71 4.07
CA CYS A 78 -18.23 -11.13 5.14
C CYS A 78 -19.71 -11.51 5.02
N PRO A 79 -20.28 -12.39 5.88
CA PRO A 79 -21.66 -12.85 5.70
C PRO A 79 -22.71 -11.75 5.89
N SER A 80 -22.38 -10.70 6.64
CA SER A 80 -23.31 -9.59 6.89
C SER A 80 -23.21 -8.46 5.87
N GLY A 81 -22.30 -8.56 4.88
CA GLY A 81 -22.07 -7.47 3.91
C GLY A 81 -21.62 -6.14 4.56
N ALA A 82 -20.95 -6.21 5.72
CA ALA A 82 -20.55 -5.01 6.48
C ALA A 82 -19.24 -4.39 5.98
N ILE A 83 -18.56 -5.04 5.03
CA ILE A 83 -17.29 -4.57 4.47
C ILE A 83 -17.58 -4.11 3.04
N TYR A 84 -17.14 -2.89 2.73
CA TYR A 84 -17.39 -2.26 1.43
C TYR A 84 -16.14 -1.49 0.99
N LYS A 85 -16.01 -1.27 -0.32
CA LYS A 85 -15.02 -0.38 -0.93
C LYS A 85 -15.74 0.91 -1.28
N ARG A 86 -15.24 2.05 -0.82
CA ARG A 86 -15.74 3.37 -1.19
C ARG A 86 -15.52 3.62 -2.67
N GLU A 87 -16.47 4.26 -3.32
CA GLU A 87 -16.49 4.45 -4.77
C GLU A 87 -15.56 5.59 -5.17
N GLU A 88 -15.58 6.67 -4.39
CA GLU A 88 -14.88 7.92 -4.63
C GLU A 88 -13.35 7.83 -4.44
N ASP A 89 -12.85 6.92 -3.59
CA ASP A 89 -11.43 6.84 -3.24
C ASP A 89 -10.87 5.41 -3.14
N GLY A 90 -11.72 4.38 -3.30
CA GLY A 90 -11.32 2.99 -3.23
C GLY A 90 -10.94 2.49 -1.82
N ILE A 91 -11.17 3.27 -0.75
CA ILE A 91 -10.83 2.84 0.61
C ILE A 91 -11.82 1.76 1.08
N VAL A 92 -11.30 0.55 1.33
CA VAL A 92 -12.06 -0.54 1.96
C VAL A 92 -12.27 -0.30 3.47
N LEU A 93 -13.51 -0.29 3.95
CA LEU A 93 -13.87 -0.08 5.36
C LEU A 93 -14.74 -1.22 5.92
N ILE A 94 -14.79 -1.31 7.26
CA ILE A 94 -15.73 -2.19 7.99
C ILE A 94 -16.73 -1.28 8.72
N ASP A 95 -17.98 -1.33 8.30
CA ASP A 95 -19.09 -0.64 8.97
C ASP A 95 -19.27 -1.21 10.39
N GLN A 96 -18.99 -0.38 11.40
CA GLN A 96 -19.06 -0.81 12.80
C GLN A 96 -20.51 -1.01 13.29
N GLU A 97 -21.49 -0.35 12.66
CA GLU A 97 -22.90 -0.52 12.98
C GLU A 97 -23.48 -1.78 12.35
N LYS A 98 -23.09 -2.10 11.10
CA LYS A 98 -23.53 -3.33 10.40
C LYS A 98 -22.73 -4.57 10.77
N CYS A 99 -21.50 -4.44 11.25
CA CYS A 99 -20.69 -5.59 11.65
C CYS A 99 -21.38 -6.42 12.75
N ARG A 100 -21.50 -7.73 12.51
CA ARG A 100 -22.11 -8.69 13.45
C ARG A 100 -21.10 -9.59 14.14
N GLY A 101 -19.79 -9.35 13.97
CA GLY A 101 -18.76 -10.09 14.68
C GLY A 101 -18.61 -11.55 14.24
N TRP A 102 -18.93 -11.88 12.98
CA TRP A 102 -18.79 -13.24 12.43
C TRP A 102 -17.35 -13.72 12.30
N ARG A 103 -16.37 -12.80 12.26
CA ARG A 103 -14.92 -13.06 12.22
C ARG A 103 -14.41 -13.79 10.97
N MET A 104 -15.27 -14.15 10.02
CA MET A 104 -14.88 -14.80 8.75
C MET A 104 -13.92 -13.94 7.92
N CYS A 105 -14.07 -12.62 7.96
CA CYS A 105 -13.18 -11.68 7.28
C CYS A 105 -11.73 -11.70 7.81
N VAL A 106 -11.52 -12.09 9.08
CA VAL A 106 -10.17 -12.23 9.66
C VAL A 106 -9.42 -13.36 8.96
N SER A 107 -10.08 -14.50 8.76
CA SER A 107 -9.52 -15.63 8.00
C SER A 107 -9.40 -15.31 6.52
N GLY A 108 -10.45 -14.73 5.92
CA GLY A 108 -10.54 -14.44 4.50
C GLY A 108 -9.54 -13.41 3.98
N CYS A 109 -9.02 -12.51 4.81
CA CYS A 109 -7.93 -11.62 4.40
C CYS A 109 -6.61 -12.41 4.33
N PRO A 110 -6.00 -12.61 3.15
CA PRO A 110 -4.77 -13.38 3.04
C PRO A 110 -3.60 -12.67 3.74
N TYR A 111 -3.59 -11.33 3.72
CA TYR A 111 -2.59 -10.50 4.41
C TYR A 111 -2.73 -10.42 5.93
N LYS A 112 -3.82 -10.96 6.50
CA LYS A 112 -4.17 -10.90 7.93
C LYS A 112 -4.17 -9.47 8.50
N LYS A 113 -4.75 -8.54 7.74
CA LYS A 113 -4.84 -7.10 8.06
C LYS A 113 -6.19 -6.66 8.63
N ILE A 114 -6.99 -7.63 9.07
CA ILE A 114 -8.20 -7.42 9.84
C ILE A 114 -7.97 -8.01 11.22
N TYR A 115 -8.21 -7.22 12.25
CA TYR A 115 -8.00 -7.58 13.64
C TYR A 115 -9.36 -7.62 14.35
N TYR A 116 -9.61 -8.69 15.09
CA TYR A 116 -10.82 -8.79 15.88
C TYR A 116 -10.65 -8.01 17.19
N ASN A 117 -11.52 -7.03 17.43
CA ASN A 117 -11.61 -6.36 18.71
C ASN A 117 -12.40 -7.25 19.67
N TRP A 118 -11.67 -7.89 20.59
CA TRP A 118 -12.22 -8.81 21.57
C TRP A 118 -13.12 -8.14 22.63
N SER A 119 -13.06 -6.81 22.76
CA SER A 119 -13.91 -6.04 23.67
C SER A 119 -15.23 -5.65 23.01
N SER A 120 -15.19 -5.02 21.82
CA SER A 120 -16.41 -4.59 21.11
C SER A 120 -17.17 -5.75 20.44
N GLY A 121 -16.49 -6.89 20.24
CA GLY A 121 -17.05 -8.02 19.51
C GLY A 121 -17.06 -7.85 17.99
N LYS A 122 -16.40 -6.81 17.46
CA LYS A 122 -16.39 -6.46 16.03
C LYS A 122 -14.97 -6.49 15.48
N SER A 123 -14.86 -6.60 14.16
CA SER A 123 -13.56 -6.54 13.48
C SER A 123 -13.24 -5.12 13.04
N GLU A 124 -11.96 -4.77 13.15
CA GLU A 124 -11.40 -3.48 12.76
C GLU A 124 -10.21 -3.70 11.82
N LYS A 125 -9.87 -2.68 11.03
CA LYS A 125 -8.76 -2.71 10.08
C LYS A 125 -8.19 -1.32 9.88
N CYS A 126 -7.05 -1.24 9.18
CA CYS A 126 -6.56 0.03 8.65
C CYS A 126 -7.65 0.73 7.84
N THR A 127 -7.93 1.98 8.17
CA THR A 127 -8.95 2.83 7.53
C THR A 127 -8.36 3.74 6.45
N PHE A 128 -7.11 3.48 6.05
CA PHE A 128 -6.29 4.35 5.19
C PHE A 128 -6.26 5.82 5.61
N CYS A 129 -6.49 6.09 6.90
CA CYS A 129 -6.66 7.45 7.41
C CYS A 129 -7.66 8.28 6.58
N TYR A 130 -8.79 7.68 6.18
CA TYR A 130 -9.78 8.35 5.32
C TYR A 130 -10.15 9.79 5.75
N PRO A 131 -10.27 10.15 7.06
CA PRO A 131 -10.59 11.53 7.42
C PRO A 131 -9.51 12.55 7.00
N ARG A 132 -8.26 12.10 6.80
CA ARG A 132 -7.15 12.90 6.29
C ARG A 132 -7.13 12.91 4.76
N ILE A 133 -7.32 11.74 4.15
CA ILE A 133 -7.37 11.61 2.68
C ILE A 133 -8.50 12.46 2.09
N GLU A 134 -9.67 12.48 2.74
CA GLU A 134 -10.80 13.34 2.35
C GLU A 134 -10.40 14.82 2.23
N ALA A 135 -9.47 15.28 3.08
CA ALA A 135 -8.95 16.64 3.10
C ALA A 135 -7.65 16.83 2.29
N GLY A 136 -7.28 15.88 1.42
CA GLY A 136 -6.04 15.95 0.62
C GLY A 136 -4.76 15.78 1.45
N GLN A 137 -4.85 15.22 2.64
CA GLN A 137 -3.70 15.01 3.53
C GLN A 137 -3.19 13.56 3.48
N PRO A 138 -1.88 13.32 3.65
CA PRO A 138 -1.33 11.98 3.69
C PRO A 138 -1.82 11.17 4.89
N THR A 139 -1.77 9.86 4.72
CA THR A 139 -1.98 8.94 5.84
C THR A 139 -0.91 9.15 6.90
N VAL A 140 -1.26 8.94 8.17
CA VAL A 140 -0.35 9.17 9.30
C VAL A 140 0.95 8.38 9.12
N CYS A 141 0.86 7.10 8.74
CA CYS A 141 2.04 6.27 8.52
C CYS A 141 2.90 6.68 7.31
N SER A 142 2.36 7.45 6.37
CA SER A 142 3.10 7.99 5.23
C SER A 142 3.80 9.29 5.60
N GLU A 143 3.08 10.23 6.20
CA GLU A 143 3.62 11.52 6.64
C GLU A 143 4.75 11.35 7.67
N THR A 144 4.57 10.41 8.60
CA THR A 144 5.53 10.11 9.69
C THR A 144 6.63 9.13 9.29
N CYS A 145 6.69 8.73 8.02
CA CYS A 145 7.70 7.79 7.56
C CYS A 145 9.09 8.43 7.56
N VAL A 146 9.87 8.16 8.60
CA VAL A 146 11.23 8.71 8.79
C VAL A 146 12.14 8.40 7.60
N GLY A 147 12.04 7.19 7.04
CA GLY A 147 12.83 6.78 5.88
C GLY A 147 12.39 7.41 4.55
N ARG A 148 11.28 8.17 4.52
CA ARG A 148 10.72 8.81 3.31
C ARG A 148 10.46 7.82 2.15
N ILE A 149 10.15 6.57 2.47
CA ILE A 149 9.97 5.48 1.48
C ILE A 149 8.52 5.31 1.00
N ARG A 150 7.58 6.12 1.49
CA ARG A 150 6.15 5.99 1.18
C ARG A 150 5.71 7.11 0.24
N TYR A 151 4.97 6.71 -0.79
CA TYR A 151 4.42 7.57 -1.83
C TYR A 151 2.92 7.33 -1.92
N LEU A 152 2.15 8.39 -2.14
CA LEU A 152 0.71 8.36 -2.31
C LEU A 152 0.37 9.11 -3.59
N GLY A 153 -0.43 8.49 -4.44
CA GLY A 153 -0.84 9.02 -5.74
C GLY A 153 -2.06 8.28 -6.25
N VAL A 154 -2.86 8.96 -7.06
CA VAL A 154 -4.08 8.40 -7.65
C VAL A 154 -3.71 7.36 -8.72
N MET A 155 -4.52 6.30 -8.81
CA MET A 155 -4.47 5.30 -9.87
C MET A 155 -5.88 5.14 -10.43
N LEU A 156 -6.06 5.46 -11.70
CA LEU A 156 -7.32 5.19 -12.41
C LEU A 156 -7.34 3.71 -12.81
N TYR A 157 -8.49 3.05 -12.64
CA TYR A 157 -8.64 1.64 -12.96
C TYR A 157 -10.02 1.36 -13.56
N ASP A 158 -10.07 0.36 -14.44
CA ASP A 158 -11.31 -0.16 -14.99
C ASP A 158 -11.93 -1.19 -14.03
N ALA A 159 -13.04 -0.82 -13.40
CA ALA A 159 -13.72 -1.66 -12.43
C ALA A 159 -14.41 -2.89 -13.06
N ASP A 160 -14.85 -2.80 -14.33
CA ASP A 160 -15.56 -3.87 -15.02
C ASP A 160 -14.62 -5.05 -15.35
N ARG A 161 -13.31 -4.78 -15.40
CA ARG A 161 -12.26 -5.77 -15.71
C ARG A 161 -11.59 -6.38 -14.47
N ILE A 162 -12.08 -6.07 -13.27
CA ILE A 162 -11.52 -6.61 -12.02
C ILE A 162 -11.61 -8.13 -11.96
N GLU A 163 -12.77 -8.71 -12.33
CA GLU A 163 -12.97 -10.17 -12.33
C GLU A 163 -12.04 -10.85 -13.34
N GLU A 164 -12.00 -10.33 -14.57
CA GLU A 164 -11.11 -10.80 -15.64
C GLU A 164 -9.66 -10.86 -15.14
N ALA A 165 -9.15 -9.76 -14.59
CA ALA A 165 -7.78 -9.69 -14.10
C ALA A 165 -7.52 -10.67 -12.95
N ALA A 166 -8.40 -10.73 -11.95
CA ALA A 166 -8.22 -11.57 -10.76
C ALA A 166 -8.38 -13.08 -11.03
N SER A 167 -9.11 -13.44 -12.09
CA SER A 167 -9.36 -14.83 -12.50
C SER A 167 -8.38 -15.37 -13.54
N THR A 168 -7.35 -14.59 -13.93
CA THR A 168 -6.24 -15.03 -14.81
C THR A 168 -5.73 -16.41 -14.38
N GLU A 169 -5.64 -17.37 -15.31
CA GLU A 169 -5.32 -18.76 -14.98
C GLU A 169 -3.95 -18.89 -14.29
N ASP A 170 -2.90 -18.35 -14.92
CA ASP A 170 -1.54 -18.35 -14.37
C ASP A 170 -1.36 -17.24 -13.32
N GLU A 171 -0.97 -17.62 -12.11
CA GLU A 171 -0.71 -16.70 -11.01
C GLU A 171 0.48 -15.77 -11.30
N GLN A 172 1.43 -16.19 -12.14
CA GLN A 172 2.57 -15.37 -12.56
C GLN A 172 2.18 -14.23 -13.51
N ASP A 173 0.98 -14.27 -14.08
CA ASP A 173 0.47 -13.24 -14.97
C ASP A 173 -0.44 -12.25 -14.25
N LEU A 174 -0.83 -12.49 -12.99
CA LEU A 174 -1.68 -11.59 -12.19
C LEU A 174 -1.09 -10.19 -12.01
N TYR A 175 0.24 -10.08 -11.90
CA TYR A 175 0.91 -8.77 -11.88
C TYR A 175 0.62 -7.98 -13.16
N GLN A 176 0.80 -8.62 -14.32
CA GLN A 176 0.57 -7.96 -15.60
C GLN A 176 -0.93 -7.73 -15.85
N ALA A 177 -1.79 -8.67 -15.45
CA ALA A 177 -3.23 -8.53 -15.52
C ALA A 177 -3.72 -7.31 -14.72
N GLN A 178 -3.16 -7.08 -13.52
CA GLN A 178 -3.47 -5.89 -12.74
C GLN A 178 -2.97 -4.60 -13.40
N LEU A 179 -1.77 -4.60 -14.00
CA LEU A 179 -1.29 -3.45 -14.77
C LEU A 179 -2.23 -3.13 -15.96
N ASN A 180 -2.79 -4.15 -16.61
CA ASN A 180 -3.64 -4.01 -17.80
C ASN A 180 -5.01 -3.39 -17.51
N ILE A 181 -5.42 -3.31 -16.26
CA ILE A 181 -6.66 -2.62 -15.84
C ILE A 181 -6.40 -1.22 -15.28
N PHE A 182 -5.14 -0.84 -15.08
CA PHE A 182 -4.80 0.54 -14.78
C PHE A 182 -4.83 1.38 -16.06
N LEU A 183 -5.40 2.57 -15.97
CA LEU A 183 -5.67 3.44 -17.11
C LEU A 183 -4.64 4.56 -17.18
N ASP A 184 -4.25 4.95 -18.40
CA ASP A 184 -3.33 6.07 -18.61
C ASP A 184 -4.05 7.39 -18.34
N PRO A 185 -3.65 8.15 -17.30
CA PRO A 185 -4.30 9.41 -16.95
C PRO A 185 -4.05 10.54 -17.97
N ASN A 186 -3.14 10.34 -18.93
CA ASN A 186 -2.86 11.30 -20.01
C ASN A 186 -3.61 10.97 -21.31
N ASP A 187 -4.24 9.80 -21.41
CA ASP A 187 -5.00 9.40 -22.60
C ASP A 187 -6.30 10.22 -22.69
N PRO A 188 -6.53 10.96 -23.80
CA PRO A 188 -7.76 11.73 -24.00
C PRO A 188 -9.05 10.89 -23.90
N GLU A 189 -9.03 9.62 -24.30
CA GLU A 189 -10.20 8.74 -24.22
C GLU A 189 -10.50 8.35 -22.76
N VAL A 190 -9.47 8.01 -21.99
CA VAL A 190 -9.58 7.75 -20.54
C VAL A 190 -10.09 8.99 -19.81
N ILE A 191 -9.55 10.17 -20.13
CA ILE A 191 -9.98 11.44 -19.52
C ILE A 191 -11.46 11.71 -19.83
N ALA A 192 -11.89 11.51 -21.07
CA ALA A 192 -13.29 11.72 -21.46
C ALA A 192 -14.23 10.74 -20.76
N GLN A 193 -13.84 9.47 -20.66
CA GLN A 193 -14.61 8.44 -19.97
C GLN A 193 -14.66 8.69 -18.46
N ALA A 194 -13.54 9.02 -17.82
CA ALA A 194 -13.50 9.33 -16.38
C ALA A 194 -14.39 10.53 -16.01
N ARG A 195 -14.45 11.58 -16.84
CA ARG A 195 -15.39 12.70 -16.65
C ARG A 195 -16.85 12.25 -16.76
N LYS A 196 -17.15 11.31 -17.67
CA LYS A 196 -18.49 10.74 -17.83
C LYS A 196 -18.89 9.90 -16.63
N ASP A 197 -17.93 9.20 -16.02
CA ASP A 197 -18.11 8.40 -14.81
C ASP A 197 -18.10 9.24 -13.52
N GLY A 198 -18.00 10.56 -13.63
CA GLY A 198 -18.10 11.49 -12.49
C GLY A 198 -16.80 11.71 -11.72
N ILE A 199 -15.64 11.33 -12.27
CA ILE A 199 -14.35 11.60 -11.62
C ILE A 199 -14.04 13.12 -11.66
N PRO A 200 -13.80 13.77 -10.51
CA PRO A 200 -13.52 15.21 -10.46
C PRO A 200 -12.22 15.60 -11.17
N GLU A 201 -12.15 16.81 -11.73
CA GLU A 201 -10.97 17.27 -12.47
C GLU A 201 -9.70 17.31 -11.59
N ALA A 202 -9.85 17.62 -10.29
CA ALA A 202 -8.74 17.58 -9.33
C ALA A 202 -8.15 16.15 -9.18
N TRP A 203 -8.98 15.11 -9.29
CA TRP A 203 -8.53 13.72 -9.27
C TRP A 203 -7.80 13.34 -10.57
N LEU A 204 -8.26 13.84 -11.72
CA LEU A 204 -7.57 13.65 -13.00
C LEU A 204 -6.21 14.35 -13.05
N GLU A 205 -6.11 15.55 -12.50
CA GLU A 205 -4.83 16.25 -12.34
C GLU A 205 -3.88 15.50 -11.40
N ALA A 206 -4.38 15.04 -10.25
CA ALA A 206 -3.59 14.24 -9.32
C ALA A 206 -3.14 12.91 -9.91
N ALA A 207 -3.96 12.26 -10.75
CA ALA A 207 -3.60 11.03 -11.44
C ALA A 207 -2.47 11.24 -12.46
N ARG A 208 -2.51 12.33 -13.24
CA ARG A 208 -1.44 12.68 -14.20
C ARG A 208 -0.09 12.94 -13.52
N ASN A 209 -0.12 13.45 -12.29
CA ASN A 209 1.07 13.73 -11.49
C ASN A 209 1.40 12.64 -10.47
N SER A 210 0.77 11.46 -10.56
CA SER A 210 0.86 10.41 -9.55
C SER A 210 2.26 9.77 -9.48
N PRO A 211 2.99 9.86 -8.35
CA PRO A 211 4.26 9.15 -8.19
C PRO A 211 4.07 7.63 -8.19
N VAL A 212 2.89 7.16 -7.78
CA VAL A 212 2.54 5.73 -7.77
C VAL A 212 2.38 5.22 -9.20
N TYR A 213 1.71 5.97 -10.07
CA TYR A 213 1.59 5.64 -11.49
C TYR A 213 2.96 5.57 -12.16
N LYS A 214 3.83 6.55 -11.90
CA LYS A 214 5.21 6.55 -12.42
C LYS A 214 5.99 5.31 -12.01
N MET A 215 5.99 4.96 -10.72
CA MET A 215 6.72 3.80 -10.22
C MET A 215 6.16 2.46 -10.73
N ALA A 216 4.83 2.31 -10.80
CA ALA A 216 4.18 1.06 -11.17
C ALA A 216 4.07 0.87 -12.69
N MET A 217 3.69 1.93 -13.43
CA MET A 217 3.34 1.86 -14.85
C MET A 217 4.49 2.29 -15.76
N GLU A 218 5.13 3.43 -15.50
CA GLU A 218 6.17 4.00 -16.38
C GLU A 218 7.53 3.32 -16.14
N TRP A 219 7.99 3.30 -14.90
CA TRP A 219 9.34 2.83 -14.55
C TRP A 219 9.40 1.35 -14.19
N LYS A 220 8.25 0.70 -13.98
CA LYS A 220 8.12 -0.71 -13.54
C LYS A 220 9.08 -1.07 -12.39
N VAL A 221 9.16 -0.19 -11.39
CA VAL A 221 9.98 -0.39 -10.19
C VAL A 221 9.17 -0.73 -8.94
N ALA A 222 7.84 -0.64 -9.00
CA ALA A 222 6.96 -1.05 -7.92
C ALA A 222 6.13 -2.28 -8.32
N PHE A 223 5.90 -3.18 -7.36
CA PHE A 223 5.18 -4.45 -7.54
C PHE A 223 4.12 -4.66 -6.46
N PRO A 224 3.01 -5.36 -6.78
CA PRO A 224 2.04 -5.78 -5.79
C PRO A 224 2.66 -6.74 -4.77
N LEU A 225 2.14 -6.73 -3.54
CA LEU A 225 2.52 -7.74 -2.55
C LEU A 225 1.66 -9.00 -2.73
N HIS A 226 2.30 -10.15 -2.96
CA HIS A 226 1.64 -11.44 -3.16
C HIS A 226 0.45 -11.35 -4.15
N PRO A 227 0.68 -11.02 -5.44
CA PRO A 227 -0.37 -10.94 -6.44
C PRO A 227 -1.16 -12.26 -6.59
N GLU A 228 -0.54 -13.41 -6.33
CA GLU A 228 -1.13 -14.76 -6.35
C GLU A 228 -2.34 -14.92 -5.40
N TYR A 229 -2.51 -14.02 -4.43
CA TYR A 229 -3.73 -13.99 -3.61
C TYR A 229 -4.98 -13.51 -4.37
N ARG A 230 -4.83 -13.07 -5.62
CA ARG A 230 -5.94 -12.69 -6.54
C ARG A 230 -6.82 -11.57 -6.01
N THR A 231 -6.33 -10.81 -5.03
CA THR A 231 -7.07 -9.68 -4.47
C THR A 231 -6.85 -8.38 -5.23
N LEU A 232 -5.87 -8.33 -6.13
CA LEU A 232 -5.43 -7.11 -6.83
C LEU A 232 -5.07 -6.00 -5.80
N PRO A 233 -3.97 -6.18 -5.04
CA PRO A 233 -3.60 -5.28 -3.96
C PRO A 233 -3.17 -3.90 -4.47
N MET A 234 -3.41 -2.83 -3.70
CA MET A 234 -3.15 -1.44 -4.08
C MET A 234 -2.03 -0.76 -3.28
N VAL A 235 -1.31 -1.49 -2.42
CA VAL A 235 -0.07 -1.01 -1.79
C VAL A 235 1.10 -1.78 -2.39
N TRP A 236 1.92 -1.07 -3.17
CA TRP A 236 2.99 -1.67 -3.97
C TRP A 236 4.37 -1.36 -3.39
N TYR A 237 5.33 -2.20 -3.71
CA TYR A 237 6.66 -2.22 -3.11
C TYR A 237 7.75 -2.14 -4.15
N VAL A 238 8.73 -1.27 -3.91
CA VAL A 238 10.01 -1.29 -4.63
C VAL A 238 10.94 -2.29 -3.91
N PRO A 239 11.46 -3.34 -4.59
CA PRO A 239 12.34 -4.31 -3.97
C PRO A 239 13.65 -3.67 -3.50
N PRO A 240 14.20 -4.08 -2.35
CA PRO A 240 15.43 -3.50 -1.83
C PRO A 240 16.65 -3.99 -2.63
N LEU A 241 17.58 -3.08 -2.91
CA LEU A 241 18.95 -3.46 -3.24
C LEU A 241 19.63 -4.01 -1.98
N SER A 242 20.60 -4.91 -2.16
CA SER A 242 21.43 -5.43 -1.07
C SER A 242 22.92 -5.33 -1.39
N PRO A 243 23.82 -5.56 -0.43
CA PRO A 243 25.22 -5.79 -0.72
C PRO A 243 25.41 -6.99 -1.66
N ILE A 244 26.59 -7.06 -2.28
CA ILE A 244 27.02 -8.25 -3.04
C ILE A 244 27.36 -9.42 -2.10
N ASN A 245 27.25 -10.64 -2.63
CA ASN A 245 27.67 -11.85 -1.92
C ASN A 245 29.18 -11.88 -1.65
N ALA A 246 29.58 -12.52 -0.55
CA ALA A 246 30.99 -12.64 -0.14
C ALA A 246 31.86 -13.29 -1.22
N ALA A 247 31.32 -14.28 -1.95
CA ALA A 247 31.98 -14.95 -3.07
C ALA A 247 32.25 -14.02 -4.27
N ALA A 248 31.37 -13.05 -4.53
CA ALA A 248 31.57 -12.04 -5.58
C ALA A 248 32.58 -10.96 -5.17
N GLY A 249 32.66 -10.64 -3.87
CA GLY A 249 33.63 -9.69 -3.31
C GLY A 249 35.09 -10.14 -3.35
N ALA A 250 35.36 -11.46 -3.44
CA ALA A 250 36.71 -12.03 -3.46
C ALA A 250 37.44 -11.96 -4.82
N GLY A 251 37.05 -11.03 -5.71
CA GLY A 251 37.77 -10.74 -6.96
C GLY A 251 37.32 -11.54 -8.18
N LYS A 252 36.23 -12.32 -8.10
CA LYS A 252 35.57 -12.94 -9.27
C LYS A 252 34.40 -12.09 -9.74
N MET A 253 34.70 -10.85 -10.13
CA MET A 253 33.72 -9.92 -10.66
C MET A 253 33.09 -10.45 -11.95
N ALA A 254 31.79 -10.76 -11.92
CA ALA A 254 30.94 -10.59 -13.09
C ALA A 254 30.36 -9.17 -13.01
N PHE A 255 31.23 -8.15 -13.14
CA PHE A 255 30.72 -6.83 -13.48
C PHE A 255 30.22 -6.94 -14.90
N LYS A 256 28.92 -6.75 -15.08
CA LYS A 256 28.39 -6.53 -16.42
C LYS A 256 28.47 -5.03 -16.66
N ASP A 257 29.51 -4.63 -17.39
CA ASP A 257 29.69 -3.26 -17.88
C ASP A 257 29.63 -2.20 -16.78
N ASP A 258 30.50 -2.32 -15.76
CA ASP A 258 30.63 -1.42 -14.60
C ASP A 258 29.48 -1.40 -13.56
N MET A 259 28.48 -2.28 -13.70
CA MET A 259 27.44 -2.50 -12.67
C MET A 259 27.52 -3.90 -12.03
N PRO A 260 27.21 -4.03 -10.72
CA PRO A 260 27.05 -5.33 -10.09
C PRO A 260 25.91 -6.12 -10.73
N ASP A 261 26.14 -7.40 -11.04
CA ASP A 261 25.07 -8.29 -11.49
C ASP A 261 24.01 -8.42 -10.39
N VAL A 262 22.75 -8.12 -10.72
CA VAL A 262 21.61 -8.21 -9.79
C VAL A 262 21.41 -9.63 -9.25
N ARG A 263 21.80 -10.66 -10.00
CA ARG A 263 21.73 -12.06 -9.56
C ARG A 263 22.83 -12.42 -8.55
N SER A 264 23.86 -11.57 -8.41
CA SER A 264 24.95 -11.74 -7.44
C SER A 264 24.71 -11.02 -6.10
N LEU A 265 23.56 -10.34 -5.97
CA LEU A 265 23.15 -9.69 -4.74
C LEU A 265 22.90 -10.71 -3.62
N ARG A 266 23.09 -10.25 -2.38
CA ARG A 266 22.95 -11.09 -1.18
C ARG A 266 21.53 -11.52 -0.87
N ILE A 267 20.55 -10.64 -1.10
CA ILE A 267 19.15 -11.05 -1.03
C ILE A 267 18.85 -11.93 -2.24
N PRO A 268 18.31 -13.15 -2.06
CA PRO A 268 18.02 -14.03 -3.17
C PRO A 268 16.95 -13.43 -4.08
N LEU A 269 17.19 -13.37 -5.39
CA LEU A 269 16.21 -12.84 -6.34
C LEU A 269 14.89 -13.62 -6.28
N ARG A 270 14.96 -14.95 -6.19
CA ARG A 270 13.79 -15.82 -6.00
C ARG A 270 12.97 -15.46 -4.76
N TYR A 271 13.60 -15.06 -3.66
CA TYR A 271 12.90 -14.68 -2.43
C TYR A 271 12.04 -13.43 -2.65
N LEU A 272 12.60 -12.43 -3.34
CA LEU A 272 11.86 -11.22 -3.72
C LEU A 272 10.76 -11.52 -4.75
N ALA A 273 11.01 -12.43 -5.68
CA ALA A 273 10.03 -12.83 -6.68
C ALA A 273 8.83 -13.57 -6.06
N ASN A 274 9.08 -14.48 -5.12
CA ASN A 274 8.02 -15.16 -4.36
C ASN A 274 7.14 -14.16 -3.60
N LEU A 275 7.73 -13.05 -3.13
CA LEU A 275 7.03 -12.00 -2.38
C LEU A 275 6.21 -11.05 -3.27
N LEU A 276 6.69 -10.73 -4.47
CA LEU A 276 6.21 -9.56 -5.24
C LEU A 276 5.63 -9.91 -6.62
N THR A 277 5.94 -11.07 -7.17
CA THR A 277 5.64 -11.42 -8.56
C THR A 277 5.25 -12.89 -8.74
N ALA A 278 4.70 -13.51 -7.68
CA ALA A 278 4.32 -14.92 -7.68
C ALA A 278 5.45 -15.87 -8.14
N GLY A 279 6.70 -15.52 -7.82
CA GLY A 279 7.89 -16.30 -8.19
C GLY A 279 8.50 -15.95 -9.56
N LYS A 280 7.92 -15.03 -10.34
CA LYS A 280 8.47 -14.60 -11.64
C LYS A 280 9.65 -13.64 -11.42
N GLU A 281 10.88 -14.10 -11.65
CA GLU A 281 12.10 -13.36 -11.30
C GLU A 281 12.40 -12.15 -12.22
N GLU A 282 12.08 -12.26 -13.51
CA GLU A 282 12.51 -11.26 -14.52
C GLU A 282 12.02 -9.83 -14.26
N PRO A 283 10.75 -9.59 -13.86
CA PRO A 283 10.32 -8.23 -13.52
C PRO A 283 11.11 -7.64 -12.34
N VAL A 284 11.40 -8.46 -11.31
CA VAL A 284 12.18 -8.02 -10.13
C VAL A 284 13.63 -7.75 -10.54
N ALA A 285 14.23 -8.60 -11.36
CA ALA A 285 15.58 -8.40 -11.89
C ALA A 285 15.69 -7.07 -12.63
N LEU A 286 14.79 -6.82 -13.58
CA LEU A 286 14.75 -5.59 -14.36
C LEU A 286 14.58 -4.36 -13.48
N CYS A 287 13.73 -4.43 -12.45
CA CYS A 287 13.61 -3.34 -11.48
C CYS A 287 14.94 -3.06 -10.76
N LEU A 288 15.60 -4.09 -10.23
CA LEU A 288 16.88 -3.91 -9.54
C LEU A 288 17.96 -3.37 -10.48
N GLU A 289 17.97 -3.80 -11.75
CA GLU A 289 18.85 -3.27 -12.80
C GLU A 289 18.56 -1.79 -13.06
N ARG A 290 17.29 -1.38 -13.15
CA ARG A 290 16.89 0.04 -13.28
C ARG A 290 17.34 0.88 -12.10
N MET A 291 17.23 0.34 -10.88
CA MET A 291 17.71 1.03 -9.67
C MET A 291 19.24 1.17 -9.64
N LEU A 292 19.99 0.17 -10.10
CA LEU A 292 21.44 0.25 -10.25
C LEU A 292 21.85 1.20 -11.38
N ALA A 293 21.14 1.18 -12.51
CA ALA A 293 21.34 2.06 -13.64
C ALA A 293 21.14 3.53 -13.24
N MET A 294 20.09 3.85 -12.47
CA MET A 294 19.90 5.19 -11.90
C MET A 294 21.12 5.63 -11.06
N ARG A 295 21.65 4.75 -10.20
CA ARG A 295 22.83 5.07 -9.39
C ARG A 295 24.08 5.29 -10.24
N SER A 296 24.29 4.46 -11.26
CA SER A 296 25.43 4.58 -12.18
C SER A 296 25.35 5.85 -13.03
N TYR A 297 24.19 6.10 -13.64
CA TYR A 297 23.91 7.32 -14.41
C TYR A 297 24.12 8.59 -13.57
N MET A 298 23.56 8.64 -12.36
CA MET A 298 23.71 9.80 -11.48
C MET A 298 25.15 9.99 -11.01
N ARG A 299 25.91 8.91 -10.81
CA ARG A 299 27.35 8.99 -10.51
C ARG A 299 28.12 9.60 -11.68
N ALA A 300 27.94 9.09 -12.90
CA ALA A 300 28.60 9.63 -14.09
C ALA A 300 28.26 11.11 -14.30
N LYS A 301 26.98 11.48 -14.10
CA LYS A 301 26.52 12.87 -14.22
C LYS A 301 27.11 13.80 -13.16
N THR A 302 27.20 13.35 -11.90
CA THR A 302 27.60 14.21 -10.76
C THR A 302 29.09 14.22 -10.46
N ILE A 303 29.80 13.12 -10.74
CA ILE A 303 31.23 12.98 -10.48
C ILE A 303 32.04 13.28 -11.74
N ASP A 304 31.68 12.65 -12.86
CA ASP A 304 32.46 12.73 -14.10
C ASP A 304 31.96 13.85 -15.04
N GLY A 305 30.77 14.42 -14.75
CA GLY A 305 30.15 15.46 -15.57
C GLY A 305 29.62 14.98 -16.92
N VAL A 306 29.41 13.66 -17.06
CA VAL A 306 29.02 13.01 -18.33
C VAL A 306 27.59 12.51 -18.24
N ILE A 307 26.79 12.78 -19.29
CA ILE A 307 25.46 12.18 -19.45
C ILE A 307 25.65 10.80 -20.10
N ALA A 308 25.62 9.75 -19.28
CA ALA A 308 25.77 8.36 -19.72
C ALA A 308 24.42 7.81 -20.27
N SER A 309 23.99 8.28 -21.44
CA SER A 309 22.71 7.90 -22.05
C SER A 309 22.61 6.39 -22.32
N ASP A 310 23.74 5.75 -22.59
CA ASP A 310 23.85 4.31 -22.83
C ASP A 310 23.42 3.48 -21.60
N VAL A 311 23.68 3.96 -20.38
CA VAL A 311 23.24 3.28 -19.14
C VAL A 311 21.71 3.27 -19.03
N ALA A 312 21.06 4.35 -19.44
CA ALA A 312 19.60 4.45 -19.42
C ALA A 312 18.96 3.52 -20.47
N GLU A 313 19.48 3.56 -21.71
CA GLU A 313 18.97 2.79 -22.82
C GLU A 313 19.04 1.27 -22.57
N ARG A 314 20.11 0.79 -21.90
CA ARG A 314 20.29 -0.62 -21.55
C ARG A 314 19.18 -1.22 -20.70
N VAL A 315 18.54 -0.41 -19.84
CA VAL A 315 17.43 -0.84 -18.97
C VAL A 315 16.06 -0.40 -19.50
N GLY A 316 16.02 0.08 -20.75
CA GLY A 316 14.81 0.54 -21.41
C GLY A 316 14.24 1.82 -20.79
N LEU A 317 15.10 2.72 -20.31
CA LEU A 317 14.72 4.03 -19.78
C LEU A 317 15.39 5.14 -20.60
N THR A 318 14.81 6.33 -20.56
CA THR A 318 15.43 7.54 -21.09
C THR A 318 16.24 8.27 -20.01
N PRO A 319 17.26 9.08 -20.38
CA PRO A 319 17.96 9.94 -19.42
C PRO A 319 17.01 10.83 -18.60
N GLY A 320 15.95 11.34 -19.25
CA GLY A 320 14.91 12.13 -18.59
C GLY A 320 14.11 11.34 -17.55
N GLN A 321 13.75 10.08 -17.85
CA GLN A 321 13.10 9.21 -16.87
C GLN A 321 14.03 8.90 -15.68
N ILE A 322 15.33 8.71 -15.90
CA ILE A 322 16.27 8.52 -14.78
C ILE A 322 16.39 9.79 -13.92
N ASP A 323 16.46 10.96 -14.55
CA ASP A 323 16.48 12.24 -13.81
C ASP A 323 15.19 12.43 -12.99
N GLU A 324 14.03 12.04 -13.53
CA GLU A 324 12.76 12.07 -12.82
C GLU A 324 12.69 11.03 -11.69
N MET A 325 13.16 9.79 -11.93
CA MET A 325 13.30 8.77 -10.88
C MET A 325 14.18 9.28 -9.74
N TYR A 326 15.32 9.92 -10.05
CA TYR A 326 16.19 10.50 -9.04
C TYR A 326 15.49 11.64 -8.27
N HIS A 327 14.75 12.51 -8.97
CA HIS A 327 13.99 13.58 -8.34
C HIS A 327 12.94 13.01 -7.35
N ILE A 328 12.11 12.07 -7.80
CA ILE A 328 11.03 11.51 -6.97
C ILE A 328 11.58 10.59 -5.87
N MET A 329 12.56 9.73 -6.16
CA MET A 329 13.00 8.68 -5.24
C MET A 329 14.17 9.09 -4.32
N ALA A 330 15.03 10.01 -4.75
CA ALA A 330 16.20 10.43 -3.97
C ALA A 330 16.04 11.81 -3.32
N ILE A 331 15.59 12.83 -4.07
CA ILE A 331 15.28 14.15 -3.49
C ILE A 331 13.98 14.06 -2.68
N ALA A 332 12.95 13.46 -3.30
CA ALA A 332 11.72 13.03 -2.68
C ALA A 332 11.02 14.12 -1.89
N ASN A 333 10.80 15.32 -2.48
CA ASN A 333 10.15 16.42 -1.77
C ASN A 333 8.75 16.03 -1.30
N TYR A 334 8.20 16.76 -0.35
CA TYR A 334 6.95 16.37 0.30
C TYR A 334 5.79 16.29 -0.72
N GLU A 335 5.73 17.30 -1.59
CA GLU A 335 4.79 17.45 -2.70
C GLU A 335 4.94 16.36 -3.77
N ASP A 336 6.17 15.88 -4.02
CA ASP A 336 6.42 14.79 -4.98
C ASP A 336 6.04 13.42 -4.41
N ARG A 337 6.11 13.26 -3.07
CA ARG A 337 5.74 12.01 -2.42
C ARG A 337 4.23 11.85 -2.26
N PHE A 338 3.50 12.93 -2.06
CA PHE A 338 2.10 12.89 -1.65
C PHE A 338 1.24 13.75 -2.58
N VAL A 339 0.75 13.14 -3.64
CA VAL A 339 -0.17 13.78 -4.61
C VAL A 339 -1.58 13.25 -4.34
N ILE A 340 -2.29 13.92 -3.43
CA ILE A 340 -3.56 13.45 -2.87
C ILE A 340 -4.63 14.53 -3.11
N PRO A 341 -5.63 14.26 -3.96
CA PRO A 341 -6.74 15.18 -4.16
C PRO A 341 -7.69 15.16 -2.94
N THR A 342 -8.49 16.20 -2.78
CA THR A 342 -9.59 16.20 -1.81
C THR A 342 -10.71 15.28 -2.27
N SER A 343 -11.36 14.60 -1.34
CA SER A 343 -12.62 13.89 -1.62
C SER A 343 -13.74 14.93 -1.52
N HIS A 344 -14.40 15.22 -2.63
CA HIS A 344 -15.42 16.25 -2.79
C HIS A 344 -16.73 15.91 -2.05
N ARG A 345 -16.69 15.85 -0.70
CA ARG A 345 -17.85 15.49 0.15
C ARG A 345 -19.06 16.40 -0.06
N GLU A 346 -18.83 17.64 -0.49
CA GLU A 346 -19.86 18.61 -0.84
C GLU A 346 -20.78 18.18 -1.99
N GLU A 347 -20.36 17.22 -2.82
CA GLU A 347 -21.19 16.71 -3.92
C GLU A 347 -22.25 15.70 -3.43
N ALA A 348 -21.98 15.01 -2.30
CA ALA A 348 -22.86 13.98 -1.74
C ALA A 348 -23.67 14.45 -0.52
N GLU A 349 -23.15 15.43 0.24
CA GLU A 349 -23.70 15.85 1.54
C GLU A 349 -24.03 17.35 1.57
N ASP A 350 -24.93 17.76 2.47
CA ASP A 350 -25.19 19.18 2.74
C ASP A 350 -24.05 19.75 3.60
N ALA A 351 -22.94 20.08 2.94
CA ALA A 351 -21.72 20.54 3.59
C ALA A 351 -21.92 21.79 4.46
N PHE A 352 -22.92 22.62 4.18
CA PHE A 352 -23.19 23.82 4.97
C PHE A 352 -23.84 23.47 6.32
N ASP A 353 -24.83 22.56 6.31
CA ASP A 353 -25.44 22.05 7.54
C ASP A 353 -24.42 21.24 8.37
N GLU A 354 -23.63 20.38 7.72
CA GLU A 354 -22.57 19.62 8.40
C GLU A 354 -21.54 20.53 9.06
N ARG A 355 -21.08 21.57 8.36
CA ARG A 355 -20.12 22.54 8.92
C ARG A 355 -20.66 23.23 10.18
N GLY A 356 -21.97 23.50 10.23
CA GLY A 356 -22.62 24.16 11.37
C GLY A 356 -22.99 23.23 12.53
N SER A 357 -23.02 21.91 12.30
CA SER A 357 -23.65 20.96 13.23
C SER A 357 -22.79 19.74 13.60
N CYS A 358 -21.79 19.40 12.79
CA CYS A 358 -20.88 18.29 13.03
C CYS A 358 -20.03 18.52 14.29
N GLY A 359 -19.77 17.46 15.05
CA GLY A 359 -19.02 17.49 16.32
C GLY A 359 -19.88 17.64 17.58
N PHE A 360 -21.16 18.01 17.46
CA PHE A 360 -22.10 18.06 18.60
C PHE A 360 -22.79 16.70 18.83
N SER A 361 -22.08 15.75 19.46
CA SER A 361 -22.52 14.37 19.69
C SER A 361 -23.48 14.18 20.90
N PHE A 362 -24.42 15.10 21.12
CA PHE A 362 -25.43 15.01 22.19
C PHE A 362 -26.47 13.87 22.00
N GLY A 363 -26.27 12.98 21.02
CA GLY A 363 -27.15 11.87 20.60
C GLY A 363 -26.69 11.29 19.24
N ASN A 364 -27.59 10.73 18.42
CA ASN A 364 -27.34 10.35 17.01
C ASN A 364 -27.15 11.58 16.07
N GLY A 365 -26.57 12.67 16.58
CA GLY A 365 -26.53 13.98 15.93
C GLY A 365 -25.72 14.05 14.64
N CYS A 366 -24.88 13.05 14.34
CA CYS A 366 -24.13 12.91 13.09
C CYS A 366 -24.53 11.64 12.29
N SER A 367 -25.54 10.90 12.76
CA SER A 367 -26.08 9.72 12.06
C SER A 367 -27.58 9.95 11.89
N GLY A 368 -27.91 10.71 10.85
CA GLY A 368 -29.28 10.84 10.40
C GLY A 368 -29.68 9.54 9.74
N GLY A 369 -30.37 8.66 10.46
CA GLY A 369 -31.06 7.53 9.84
C GLY A 369 -31.86 8.01 8.63
N SER A 370 -31.94 7.19 7.57
CA SER A 370 -32.60 7.56 6.32
C SER A 370 -34.13 7.67 6.45
N THR A 371 -34.71 7.18 7.55
CA THR A 371 -36.16 7.16 7.80
C THR A 371 -36.63 8.43 8.51
N GLU A 372 -37.77 8.97 8.08
CA GLU A 372 -38.38 10.16 8.69
C GLU A 372 -38.82 9.93 10.15
N THR A 373 -39.21 8.70 10.47
CA THR A 373 -39.67 8.30 11.80
C THR A 373 -38.53 7.72 12.61
N ASN A 374 -38.44 8.11 13.88
CA ASN A 374 -37.62 7.44 14.89
C ASN A 374 -38.48 7.10 16.13
N LEU A 375 -38.06 6.08 16.87
CA LEU A 375 -38.77 5.59 18.06
C LEU A 375 -38.85 6.61 19.20
N PHE A 376 -37.97 7.61 19.22
CA PHE A 376 -37.85 8.58 20.32
C PHE A 376 -38.60 9.89 20.05
N GLY A 377 -39.30 10.01 18.92
CA GLY A 377 -40.05 11.21 18.56
C GLY A 377 -39.19 12.47 18.44
N THR A 378 -37.86 12.34 18.29
CA THR A 378 -36.99 13.50 18.14
C THR A 378 -37.24 14.12 16.76
N PRO A 379 -37.54 15.43 16.66
CA PRO A 379 -37.76 16.06 15.38
C PRO A 379 -36.48 15.99 14.54
N LYS A 380 -36.61 15.62 13.26
CA LYS A 380 -35.50 15.72 12.29
C LYS A 380 -35.01 17.17 12.33
N ARG A 381 -33.70 17.41 12.50
CA ARG A 381 -33.17 18.78 12.37
C ARG A 381 -33.58 19.29 10.99
N LYS A 382 -34.25 20.45 10.96
CA LYS A 382 -34.65 21.08 9.70
C LYS A 382 -33.38 21.35 8.90
N LYS A 383 -33.40 21.00 7.61
CA LYS A 383 -32.47 21.55 6.63
C LYS A 383 -32.51 23.07 6.80
N ILE A 384 -31.40 23.69 7.20
CA ILE A 384 -31.34 25.13 7.43
C ILE A 384 -31.50 25.79 6.06
N GLN A 385 -32.70 26.33 5.77
CA GLN A 385 -32.92 27.09 4.55
C GLN A 385 -32.06 28.34 4.58
N THR A 386 -31.26 28.52 3.53
CA THR A 386 -30.45 29.72 3.38
C THR A 386 -31.35 30.94 3.13
N PRO A 387 -30.93 32.17 3.47
CA PRO A 387 -31.69 33.39 3.14
C PRO A 387 -32.06 33.50 1.65
N SER A 388 -31.26 32.91 0.77
CA SER A 388 -31.47 32.78 -0.67
C SER A 388 -32.62 31.85 -1.06
N GLU A 389 -32.95 30.85 -0.24
CA GLU A 389 -34.09 29.93 -0.46
C GLU A 389 -35.40 30.54 0.04
N VAL A 390 -35.36 31.38 1.08
CA VAL A 390 -36.52 32.13 1.61
C VAL A 390 -36.98 33.24 0.66
N MET A 391 -36.08 33.80 -0.16
CA MET A 391 -36.42 34.84 -1.14
C MET A 391 -37.02 34.31 -2.46
N ARG A 392 -37.03 32.98 -2.68
CA ARG A 392 -37.55 32.35 -3.90
C ARG A 392 -38.87 31.60 -3.70
N SER A 393 -39.45 31.62 -2.50
CA SER A 393 -40.76 31.02 -2.17
C SER A 393 -41.89 32.03 -2.17
#